data_AF-A0AAN6JVN5-F1
#
_entry.id   AF-A0AAN6JVN5-F1
#
_cell.length_a   1.000
_cell.length_b   1.000
_cell.length_c   1.000
_cell.angle_alpha   90.00
_cell.angle_beta   90.00
_cell.angle_gamma   90.00
#
_symmetry.space_group_name_H-M   'P 1'
#
loop_
_entity.id
_entity.type
_entity.pdbx_description
1 polymer ?
#
loop_
_entity_poly.entity_id
_entity_poly.type
_entity_poly.pdbx_seq_one_letter_code
_entity_poly.pdbx_strand_id
1 'polypeptide(L)'
;MFFSLSLESGRDLQIARLSTRHGRPNPKADEKSRDTQPRVRKDGKFKIVQLSDAHLSTSTAVCLDAIGPNYNEPSTHCEADLRTLELLESVLDSEAPDLVILSGDQLAAPLIERRISYAAIFGNHDDEGALSLSRAAQMSLLQTLPYSLSQPGPENVEGIGNYYLEILAPSPSTHSALTIYFLDTHGLPPDEKKYKGYDWLEPSQISWFTSTAQGLRKQHAKYSHFHLDMAFIHIPLPEYAEEGLVVKGGEWREGVTAPKFNSHFYDALADEGILG
;
A
#
# COMPACT_ATOMS: atom_id res chain seq x y z
N MET A 1 -16.21 19.18 2.52
CA MET A 1 -17.25 18.13 2.40
C MET A 1 -16.94 17.38 1.11
N PHE A 2 -16.75 16.07 1.18
CA PHE A 2 -16.53 15.26 -0.02
C PHE A 2 -17.90 14.92 -0.59
N PHE A 3 -18.10 15.19 -1.87
CA PHE A 3 -19.27 14.78 -2.62
C PHE A 3 -18.80 13.82 -3.69
N SER A 4 -19.36 12.62 -3.69
CA SER A 4 -19.27 11.73 -4.85
C SER A 4 -20.30 12.22 -5.88
N LEU A 5 -19.83 12.68 -7.03
CA LEU A 5 -20.72 12.97 -8.15
C LEU A 5 -20.85 11.70 -8.98
N SER A 6 -22.05 11.13 -9.02
CA SER A 6 -22.38 10.06 -9.96
C SER A 6 -22.95 10.71 -11.22
N LEU A 7 -22.23 10.67 -12.34
CA LEU A 7 -22.76 11.13 -13.63
C LEU A 7 -23.73 10.07 -14.14
N GLU A 8 -25.04 10.28 -14.02
CA GLU A 8 -26.03 9.29 -14.46
C GLU A 8 -25.84 8.90 -15.95
N SER A 9 -25.50 7.64 -16.18
CA SER A 9 -25.73 6.93 -17.44
C SER A 9 -26.36 5.57 -17.11
N GLY A 10 -27.07 4.97 -18.06
CA GLY A 10 -27.92 3.79 -17.86
C GLY A 10 -27.24 2.62 -17.14
N ARG A 11 -28.06 1.73 -16.57
CA ARG A 11 -27.76 0.67 -15.59
C ARG A 11 -26.61 -0.32 -15.88
N ASP A 12 -25.86 -0.15 -16.96
CA ASP A 12 -24.85 -1.11 -17.43
C ASP A 12 -23.40 -0.57 -17.41
N LEU A 13 -23.13 0.61 -16.85
CA LEU A 13 -21.76 1.16 -16.73
C LEU A 13 -21.54 1.80 -15.36
N GLN A 14 -20.59 1.30 -14.56
CA GLN A 14 -20.07 2.10 -13.46
C GLN A 14 -19.26 3.27 -14.03
N ILE A 15 -19.82 4.43 -13.78
CA ILE A 15 -19.31 5.75 -14.11
C ILE A 15 -18.06 6.03 -13.27
N ALA A 16 -17.02 6.60 -13.90
CA ALA A 16 -15.88 7.18 -13.18
C ALA A 16 -16.38 8.06 -12.02
N ARG A 17 -16.13 7.64 -10.78
CA ARG A 17 -16.57 8.37 -9.59
C ARG A 17 -15.59 9.49 -9.30
N LEU A 18 -15.93 10.70 -9.71
CA LEU A 18 -15.17 11.88 -9.34
C LEU A 18 -15.53 12.29 -7.91
N SER A 19 -14.58 12.10 -7.00
CA SER A 19 -14.67 12.69 -5.66
C SER A 19 -14.11 14.11 -5.71
N THR A 20 -14.99 15.11 -5.65
CA THR A 20 -14.54 16.51 -5.57
C THR A 20 -14.56 16.98 -4.13
N ARG A 21 -13.46 17.63 -3.73
CA ARG A 21 -13.40 18.33 -2.46
C ARG A 21 -13.87 19.77 -2.65
N HIS A 22 -15.06 20.10 -2.16
CA HIS A 22 -15.55 21.47 -2.16
C HIS A 22 -15.16 22.21 -0.87
N GLY A 23 -14.49 23.36 -1.05
CA GLY A 23 -14.04 24.25 0.02
C GLY A 23 -12.53 24.19 0.29
N ARG A 24 -12.01 25.19 1.03
CA ARG A 24 -10.62 25.16 1.52
C ARG A 24 -10.45 24.02 2.54
N PRO A 25 -9.24 23.45 2.67
CA PRO A 25 -8.95 22.53 3.76
C PRO A 25 -9.40 23.12 5.08
N ASN A 26 -10.14 22.35 5.89
CA ASN A 26 -10.56 22.78 7.22
C ASN A 26 -9.70 22.02 8.24
N PRO A 27 -8.61 22.64 8.73
CA PRO A 27 -7.61 21.96 9.53
C PRO A 27 -8.21 21.22 10.73
N LYS A 28 -9.24 21.78 11.37
CA LYS A 28 -9.87 21.22 12.58
C LYS A 28 -10.78 20.01 12.33
N ALA A 29 -11.43 19.95 11.17
CA ALA A 29 -12.27 18.82 10.79
C ALA A 29 -11.44 17.70 10.15
N ASP A 30 -10.41 18.08 9.39
CA ASP A 30 -9.42 17.16 8.83
C ASP A 30 -8.55 16.57 9.96
N GLU A 31 -8.17 17.36 10.98
CA GLU A 31 -7.54 16.89 12.23
C GLU A 31 -8.37 15.79 12.87
N LYS A 32 -9.66 15.99 13.18
CA LYS A 32 -10.49 14.95 13.80
C LYS A 32 -10.58 13.63 13.02
N SER A 33 -10.37 13.64 11.69
CA SER A 33 -10.29 12.42 10.87
C SER A 33 -8.89 11.80 10.79
N ARG A 34 -7.85 12.57 11.15
CA ARG A 34 -6.43 12.20 11.19
C ARG A 34 -5.95 11.85 12.62
N ASP A 35 -6.68 12.28 13.65
CA ASP A 35 -6.20 12.40 15.05
C ASP A 35 -6.45 11.15 15.91
N THR A 36 -6.80 10.01 15.32
CA THR A 36 -6.75 8.73 16.04
C THR A 36 -5.64 7.89 15.46
N GLN A 37 -4.45 8.03 16.03
CA GLN A 37 -3.38 7.05 15.86
C GLN A 37 -3.98 5.64 16.01
N PRO A 38 -3.84 4.74 15.01
CA PRO A 38 -4.53 3.48 15.05
C PRO A 38 -4.05 2.66 16.26
N ARG A 39 -4.95 1.82 16.75
CA ARG A 39 -4.76 1.15 18.02
C ARG A 39 -5.27 -0.28 17.97
N VAL A 40 -4.52 -1.18 18.58
CA VAL A 40 -4.95 -2.55 18.86
C VAL A 40 -6.24 -2.52 19.67
N ARG A 41 -7.23 -3.30 19.24
CA ARG A 41 -8.53 -3.36 19.90
C ARG A 41 -8.41 -3.96 21.31
N LYS A 42 -9.46 -3.80 22.13
CA LYS A 42 -9.50 -4.31 23.51
C LYS A 42 -9.38 -5.84 23.60
N ASP A 43 -9.70 -6.55 22.53
CA ASP A 43 -9.54 -8.01 22.41
C ASP A 43 -8.09 -8.43 22.06
N GLY A 44 -7.16 -7.46 21.93
CA GLY A 44 -5.77 -7.71 21.57
C GLY A 44 -5.54 -7.94 20.08
N LYS A 45 -6.55 -7.73 19.22
CA LYS A 45 -6.44 -7.95 17.77
C LYS A 45 -6.32 -6.62 17.02
N PHE A 46 -5.59 -6.68 15.91
CA PHE A 46 -5.51 -5.62 14.91
C PHE A 46 -5.48 -6.28 13.53
N LYS A 47 -6.45 -5.97 12.67
CA LYS A 47 -6.61 -6.59 11.35
C LYS A 47 -6.16 -5.62 10.27
N ILE A 48 -5.21 -6.07 9.46
CA ILE A 48 -4.71 -5.36 8.29
C ILE A 48 -5.15 -6.11 7.04
N VAL A 49 -5.72 -5.39 6.08
CA VAL A 49 -5.96 -5.90 4.72
C VAL A 49 -4.99 -5.20 3.77
N GLN A 50 -4.18 -5.97 3.05
CA GLN A 50 -3.30 -5.47 2.00
C GLN A 50 -3.99 -5.63 0.65
N LEU A 51 -4.03 -4.55 -0.12
CA LEU A 51 -4.49 -4.53 -1.51
C LEU A 51 -3.28 -4.13 -2.37
N SER A 52 -2.90 -4.98 -3.33
CA SER A 52 -1.84 -4.71 -4.32
C SER A 52 -2.35 -4.91 -5.75
N ASP A 53 -1.80 -4.15 -6.71
CA ASP A 53 -1.88 -4.46 -8.14
C ASP A 53 -3.30 -4.64 -8.70
N ALA A 54 -4.25 -3.77 -8.32
CA ALA A 54 -5.59 -3.86 -8.90
C ALA A 54 -5.62 -3.44 -10.37
N HIS A 55 -4.66 -2.60 -10.82
CA HIS A 55 -4.49 -2.19 -12.22
C HIS A 55 -5.81 -1.79 -12.91
N LEU A 56 -6.64 -1.02 -12.19
CA LEU A 56 -7.98 -0.66 -12.67
C LEU A 56 -7.88 0.21 -13.92
N SER A 57 -8.59 -0.19 -14.97
CA SER A 57 -8.71 0.63 -16.17
C SER A 57 -9.70 1.78 -15.97
N THR A 58 -9.57 2.82 -16.77
CA THR A 58 -10.53 3.94 -16.83
C THR A 58 -11.72 3.65 -17.75
N SER A 59 -11.75 2.46 -18.35
CA SER A 59 -12.81 1.97 -19.25
C SER A 59 -13.05 0.48 -19.03
N THR A 60 -14.23 -0.04 -19.34
CA THR A 60 -14.53 -1.48 -19.26
C THR A 60 -13.59 -2.27 -20.18
N ALA A 61 -12.49 -2.75 -19.62
CA ALA A 61 -11.50 -3.56 -20.32
C ALA A 61 -11.99 -5.01 -20.48
N VAL A 62 -11.61 -5.63 -21.59
CA VAL A 62 -11.87 -7.06 -21.84
C VAL A 62 -10.91 -7.87 -20.96
N CYS A 63 -11.45 -8.86 -20.24
CA CYS A 63 -10.63 -9.76 -19.46
C CYS A 63 -9.72 -10.60 -20.38
N LEU A 64 -8.41 -10.52 -20.20
CA LEU A 64 -7.44 -11.29 -20.99
C LEU A 64 -7.28 -12.73 -20.46
N ASP A 65 -7.33 -12.92 -19.12
CA ASP A 65 -7.09 -14.21 -18.45
C ASP A 65 -8.11 -14.56 -17.35
N ALA A 66 -9.37 -14.12 -17.49
CA ALA A 66 -10.38 -14.38 -16.46
C ALA A 66 -10.70 -15.88 -16.34
N ILE A 67 -10.57 -16.42 -15.12
CA ILE A 67 -10.99 -17.79 -14.81
C ILE A 67 -12.52 -17.85 -14.86
N GLY A 68 -13.06 -18.71 -15.72
CA GLY A 68 -14.48 -18.98 -15.82
C GLY A 68 -14.99 -19.91 -14.70
N PRO A 69 -16.31 -20.12 -14.62
CA PRO A 69 -16.96 -20.81 -13.50
C PRO A 69 -16.50 -22.26 -13.27
N ASN A 70 -15.87 -22.89 -14.26
CA ASN A 70 -15.41 -24.28 -14.20
C ASN A 70 -13.88 -24.42 -14.04
N TYR A 71 -13.16 -23.37 -13.64
CA TYR A 71 -11.68 -23.31 -13.48
C TYR A 71 -10.84 -23.59 -14.74
N ASN A 72 -11.36 -24.31 -15.73
CA ASN A 72 -10.67 -24.76 -16.94
C ASN A 72 -11.09 -24.00 -18.22
N GLU A 73 -12.03 -23.05 -18.10
CA GLU A 73 -12.54 -22.30 -19.24
C GLU A 73 -12.37 -20.80 -18.99
N PRO A 74 -11.81 -20.01 -19.93
CA PRO A 74 -11.75 -18.56 -19.80
C PRO A 74 -13.16 -17.94 -19.80
N SER A 75 -13.37 -16.96 -18.94
CA SER A 75 -14.61 -16.18 -18.95
C SER A 75 -14.63 -15.27 -20.18
N THR A 76 -15.38 -15.65 -21.20
CA THR A 76 -15.48 -14.92 -22.48
C THR A 76 -16.35 -13.66 -22.43
N HIS A 77 -17.13 -13.48 -21.37
CA HIS A 77 -18.01 -12.33 -21.13
C HIS A 77 -17.73 -11.79 -19.73
N CYS A 78 -16.66 -11.00 -19.60
CA CYS A 78 -16.18 -10.49 -18.34
C CYS A 78 -15.72 -9.04 -18.51
N GLU A 79 -16.12 -8.19 -17.57
CA GLU A 79 -15.60 -6.84 -17.40
C GLU A 79 -14.62 -6.88 -16.22
N ALA A 80 -13.34 -6.61 -16.49
CA ALA A 80 -12.25 -6.89 -15.55
C ALA A 80 -12.39 -6.06 -14.27
N ASP A 81 -12.60 -4.75 -14.41
CA ASP A 81 -12.61 -3.82 -13.28
C ASP A 81 -13.81 -4.04 -12.35
N LEU A 82 -14.99 -4.37 -12.89
CA LEU A 82 -16.20 -4.57 -12.07
C LEU A 82 -16.05 -5.74 -11.11
N ARG A 83 -15.52 -6.88 -11.60
CA ARG A 83 -15.30 -8.05 -10.75
C ARG A 83 -14.25 -7.78 -9.68
N THR A 84 -13.18 -7.06 -10.03
CA THR A 84 -12.16 -6.65 -9.07
C THR A 84 -12.77 -5.75 -8.00
N LEU A 85 -13.55 -4.74 -8.39
CA LEU A 85 -14.21 -3.84 -7.43
C LEU A 85 -15.21 -4.56 -6.53
N GLU A 86 -16.05 -5.45 -7.07
CA GLU A 86 -16.99 -6.27 -6.29
C GLU A 86 -16.25 -7.15 -5.27
N LEU A 87 -15.13 -7.77 -5.68
CA LEU A 87 -14.29 -8.56 -4.79
C LEU A 87 -13.69 -7.68 -3.68
N LEU A 88 -13.12 -6.53 -4.03
CA LEU A 88 -12.54 -5.59 -3.07
C LEU A 88 -13.59 -5.12 -2.06
N GLU A 89 -14.78 -4.72 -2.53
CA GLU A 89 -15.88 -4.31 -1.66
C GLU A 89 -16.33 -5.45 -0.74
N SER A 90 -16.50 -6.66 -1.28
CA SER A 90 -16.88 -7.84 -0.50
C SER A 90 -15.85 -8.16 0.59
N VAL A 91 -14.55 -8.10 0.27
CA VAL A 91 -13.47 -8.37 1.23
C VAL A 91 -13.46 -7.30 2.33
N LEU A 92 -13.59 -6.03 1.96
CA LEU A 92 -13.62 -4.93 2.94
C LEU A 92 -14.83 -5.07 3.90
N ASP A 93 -15.98 -5.47 3.37
CA ASP A 93 -17.21 -5.63 4.16
C ASP A 93 -17.19 -6.90 5.03
N SER A 94 -16.63 -8.01 4.54
CA SER A 94 -16.53 -9.26 5.29
C SER A 94 -15.44 -9.22 6.35
N GLU A 95 -14.28 -8.64 6.00
CA GLU A 95 -13.13 -8.62 6.90
C GLU A 95 -13.23 -7.51 7.93
N ALA A 96 -13.88 -6.38 7.63
CA ALA A 96 -13.98 -5.22 8.50
C ALA A 96 -12.60 -4.86 9.13
N PRO A 97 -11.60 -4.49 8.31
CA PRO A 97 -10.24 -4.26 8.77
C PRO A 97 -10.12 -2.99 9.64
N ASP A 98 -9.11 -2.99 10.53
CA ASP A 98 -8.74 -1.81 11.31
C ASP A 98 -7.84 -0.86 10.50
N LEU A 99 -7.10 -1.40 9.51
CA LEU A 99 -6.24 -0.66 8.60
C LEU A 99 -6.21 -1.34 7.23
N VAL A 100 -6.25 -0.56 6.15
CA VAL A 100 -5.96 -1.03 4.79
C VAL A 100 -4.62 -0.51 4.32
N ILE A 101 -3.80 -1.36 3.71
CA ILE A 101 -2.55 -0.97 3.08
C ILE A 101 -2.69 -1.11 1.57
N LEU A 102 -2.52 0.00 0.86
CA LEU A 102 -2.46 0.05 -0.59
C LEU A 102 -0.98 -0.08 -0.98
N SER A 103 -0.57 -1.27 -1.43
CA SER A 103 0.85 -1.60 -1.66
C SER A 103 1.32 -1.35 -3.10
N GLY A 104 0.85 -0.27 -3.72
CA GLY A 104 1.23 0.14 -5.08
C GLY A 104 0.32 -0.38 -6.19
N ASP A 105 0.30 0.37 -7.30
CA ASP A 105 -0.44 0.09 -8.54
C ASP A 105 -1.97 0.02 -8.34
N GLN A 106 -2.50 1.05 -7.68
CA GLN A 106 -3.89 1.13 -7.23
C GLN A 106 -4.53 2.48 -7.57
N LEU A 107 -5.78 2.44 -8.05
CA LEU A 107 -6.71 3.55 -7.90
C LEU A 107 -7.52 3.37 -6.60
N ALA A 108 -7.77 4.47 -5.88
CA ALA A 108 -8.33 4.44 -4.54
C ALA A 108 -9.60 3.58 -4.41
N ALA A 109 -9.50 2.50 -3.62
CA ALA A 109 -10.63 1.67 -3.20
C ALA A 109 -11.67 2.50 -2.40
N PRO A 110 -12.94 2.07 -2.28
CA PRO A 110 -14.02 2.79 -1.59
C PRO A 110 -13.88 2.77 -0.04
N LEU A 111 -12.70 3.19 0.45
CA LEU A 111 -12.26 3.20 1.84
C LEU A 111 -12.82 4.39 2.61
N ILE A 112 -12.92 5.55 1.95
CA ILE A 112 -13.41 6.80 2.55
C ILE A 112 -14.88 6.66 2.98
N GLU A 113 -15.71 6.06 2.13
CA GLU A 113 -17.14 5.82 2.42
C GLU A 113 -17.31 4.86 3.61
N ARG A 114 -16.41 3.88 3.72
CA ARG A 114 -16.37 2.88 4.81
C ARG A 114 -15.70 3.39 6.09
N ARG A 115 -15.10 4.58 6.07
CA ARG A 115 -14.37 5.18 7.20
C ARG A 115 -13.21 4.32 7.71
N ILE A 116 -12.57 3.60 6.80
CA ILE A 116 -11.44 2.73 7.10
C ILE A 116 -10.16 3.54 6.95
N SER A 117 -9.32 3.55 7.98
CA SER A 117 -7.98 4.11 7.90
C SER A 117 -7.14 3.35 6.89
N TYR A 118 -6.33 4.08 6.11
CA TYR A 118 -5.46 3.47 5.12
C TYR A 118 -4.12 4.16 4.99
N ALA A 119 -3.12 3.39 4.57
CA ALA A 119 -1.78 3.86 4.23
C ALA A 119 -1.43 3.37 2.83
N ALA A 120 -0.63 4.14 2.10
CA ALA A 120 -0.29 3.84 0.72
C ALA A 120 1.22 3.99 0.46
N ILE A 121 1.75 3.06 -0.32
CA ILE A 121 3.05 3.16 -1.00
C ILE A 121 2.81 3.13 -2.50
N PHE A 122 3.75 3.67 -3.26
CA PHE A 122 3.67 3.68 -4.71
C PHE A 122 4.17 2.37 -5.29
N GLY A 123 3.56 1.98 -6.40
CA GLY A 123 4.07 0.98 -7.28
C GLY A 123 4.81 1.55 -8.47
N ASN A 124 5.25 0.67 -9.36
CA ASN A 124 6.05 1.06 -10.52
C ASN A 124 5.21 1.68 -11.65
N HIS A 125 3.90 1.43 -11.69
CA HIS A 125 2.99 1.97 -12.71
C HIS A 125 2.28 3.27 -12.27
N ASP A 126 2.29 3.59 -10.97
CA ASP A 126 1.51 4.73 -10.43
C ASP A 126 1.91 6.10 -11.02
N ASP A 127 3.16 6.31 -11.42
CA ASP A 127 3.61 7.55 -12.07
C ASP A 127 4.04 7.35 -13.53
N GLU A 128 3.66 6.22 -14.15
CA GLU A 128 4.01 5.95 -15.55
C GLU A 128 3.17 6.79 -16.53
N GLY A 129 3.84 7.34 -17.54
CA GLY A 129 3.21 8.05 -18.67
C GLY A 129 3.25 9.58 -18.56
N ALA A 130 3.23 10.25 -19.71
CA ALA A 130 3.46 11.70 -19.79
C ALA A 130 2.36 12.58 -19.15
N LEU A 131 1.20 11.99 -18.85
CA LEU A 131 0.05 12.67 -18.25
C LEU A 131 -0.18 12.27 -16.79
N SER A 132 0.67 11.41 -16.22
CA SER A 132 0.59 11.01 -14.82
C SER A 132 0.93 12.19 -13.92
N LEU A 133 0.33 12.22 -12.73
CA LEU A 133 0.80 13.10 -11.66
C LEU A 133 2.11 12.51 -11.12
N SER A 134 3.06 13.36 -10.74
CA SER A 134 4.27 12.87 -10.06
C SER A 134 3.92 12.23 -8.71
N ARG A 135 4.70 11.25 -8.24
CA ARG A 135 4.55 10.65 -6.89
C ARG A 135 4.38 11.70 -5.79
N ALA A 136 5.14 12.79 -5.84
CA ALA A 136 5.03 13.92 -4.90
C ALA A 136 3.65 14.61 -4.96
N ALA A 137 3.12 14.87 -6.16
CA ALA A 137 1.79 15.46 -6.33
C ALA A 137 0.69 14.50 -5.89
N GLN A 138 0.83 13.20 -6.20
CA GLN A 138 -0.10 12.15 -5.75
C GLN A 138 -0.11 12.03 -4.23
N MET A 139 1.06 11.98 -3.58
CA MET A 139 1.18 11.92 -2.13
C MET A 139 0.59 13.17 -1.47
N SER A 140 0.81 14.36 -2.04
CA SER A 140 0.19 15.59 -1.56
C SER A 140 -1.33 15.50 -1.58
N LEU A 141 -1.92 14.88 -2.61
CA LEU A 141 -3.35 14.61 -2.65
C LEU A 141 -3.76 13.58 -1.59
N LEU A 142 -3.09 12.42 -1.52
CA LEU A 142 -3.37 11.34 -0.57
C LEU A 142 -3.38 11.84 0.87
N GLN A 143 -2.43 12.68 1.25
CA GLN A 143 -2.38 13.29 2.59
C GLN A 143 -3.65 14.11 2.92
N THR A 144 -4.31 14.69 1.91
CA THR A 144 -5.51 15.51 2.12
C THR A 144 -6.81 14.71 2.19
N LEU A 145 -6.79 13.42 1.84
CA LEU A 145 -7.97 12.57 1.86
C LEU A 145 -8.30 12.08 3.28
N PRO A 146 -9.58 11.94 3.65
CA PRO A 146 -9.99 11.45 4.96
C PRO A 146 -9.46 10.03 5.21
N TYR A 147 -9.11 9.75 6.46
CA TYR A 147 -8.62 8.43 6.91
C TYR A 147 -7.28 7.98 6.31
N SER A 148 -6.68 8.77 5.42
CA SER A 148 -5.32 8.57 4.92
C SER A 148 -4.29 8.83 6.02
N LEU A 149 -3.39 7.88 6.19
CA LEU A 149 -2.22 7.93 7.08
C LEU A 149 -0.91 8.06 6.30
N SER A 150 -0.97 8.16 4.97
CA SER A 150 0.19 8.23 4.10
C SER A 150 0.99 9.50 4.32
N GLN A 151 2.32 9.41 4.20
CA GLN A 151 3.23 10.53 4.37
C GLN A 151 4.31 10.51 3.28
N PRO A 152 4.85 11.68 2.86
CA PRO A 152 5.90 11.72 1.84
C PRO A 152 7.23 11.19 2.36
N GLY A 153 7.45 11.21 3.68
CA GLY A 153 8.74 10.90 4.27
C GLY A 153 9.68 12.10 4.38
N PRO A 154 10.94 11.88 4.80
CA PRO A 154 11.95 12.92 4.90
C PRO A 154 12.36 13.46 3.52
N GLU A 155 12.56 14.77 3.40
CA GLU A 155 12.97 15.41 2.14
C GLU A 155 14.37 15.01 1.65
N ASN A 156 15.22 14.49 2.55
CA ASN A 156 16.60 14.11 2.28
C ASN A 156 16.78 12.59 2.06
N VAL A 157 15.69 11.88 1.77
CA VAL A 157 15.65 10.46 1.46
C VAL A 157 15.02 10.30 0.08
N GLU A 158 15.67 9.54 -0.79
CA GLU A 158 15.23 9.24 -2.16
C GLU A 158 13.87 8.53 -2.17
N GLY A 159 13.06 8.81 -3.20
CA GLY A 159 11.67 8.33 -3.30
C GLY A 159 10.66 9.15 -2.47
N ILE A 160 9.37 8.93 -2.71
CA ILE A 160 8.27 9.53 -1.96
C ILE A 160 7.43 8.42 -1.35
N GLY A 161 7.12 8.52 -0.05
CA GLY A 161 6.39 7.45 0.65
C GLY A 161 7.28 6.60 1.55
N ASN A 162 8.45 7.14 1.95
CA ASN A 162 9.31 6.54 2.96
C ASN A 162 8.90 7.00 4.37
N TYR A 163 8.03 6.25 5.03
CA TYR A 163 7.51 6.62 6.36
C TYR A 163 7.23 5.39 7.21
N TYR A 164 6.90 5.60 8.48
CA TYR A 164 6.44 4.53 9.36
C TYR A 164 5.18 4.93 10.12
N LEU A 165 4.40 3.94 10.52
CA LEU A 165 3.23 4.10 11.38
C LEU A 165 3.39 3.23 12.62
N GLU A 166 3.20 3.83 13.79
CA GLU A 166 3.09 3.10 15.05
C GLU A 166 1.62 2.85 15.40
N ILE A 167 1.28 1.57 15.59
CA ILE A 167 -0.02 1.14 16.08
C ILE A 167 0.07 0.99 17.58
N LEU A 168 -0.72 1.77 18.32
CA LEU A 168 -0.67 1.76 19.77
C LEU A 168 -1.26 0.48 20.35
N ALA A 169 -0.73 0.05 21.49
CA ALA A 169 -1.32 -0.99 22.33
C ALA A 169 -2.75 -0.60 22.78
N PRO A 170 -3.58 -1.51 23.29
CA PRO A 170 -4.92 -1.17 23.75
C PRO A 170 -4.91 -0.07 24.83
N SER A 171 -5.92 0.80 24.78
CA SER A 171 -6.07 1.90 25.75
C SER A 171 -6.17 1.33 27.18
N PRO A 172 -5.51 1.94 28.18
CA PRO A 172 -4.94 3.29 28.19
C PRO A 172 -3.43 3.38 27.86
N SER A 173 -2.80 2.30 27.39
CA SER A 173 -1.37 2.32 27.07
C SER A 173 -1.04 3.35 25.99
N THR A 174 0.13 3.98 26.08
CA THR A 174 0.67 4.87 25.05
C THR A 174 1.87 4.25 24.33
N HIS A 175 2.20 2.99 24.62
CA HIS A 175 3.27 2.27 23.93
C HIS A 175 2.80 1.78 22.55
N SER A 176 3.73 1.78 21.60
CA SER A 176 3.53 1.14 20.30
C SER A 176 3.60 -0.38 20.44
N ALA A 177 2.61 -1.07 19.89
CA ALA A 177 2.54 -2.52 19.82
C ALA A 177 3.07 -3.06 18.48
N LEU A 178 2.97 -2.27 17.42
CA LEU A 178 3.40 -2.61 16.08
C LEU A 178 3.95 -1.37 15.38
N THR A 179 5.11 -1.49 14.73
CA THR A 179 5.63 -0.49 13.80
C THR A 179 5.56 -1.03 12.37
N ILE A 180 4.98 -0.25 11.47
CA ILE A 180 4.85 -0.58 10.06
C ILE A 180 5.70 0.40 9.27
N TYR A 181 6.73 -0.09 8.59
CA TYR A 181 7.58 0.70 7.69
C TYR A 181 7.04 0.62 6.26
N PHE A 182 7.07 1.74 5.58
CA PHE A 182 6.67 1.91 4.19
C PHE A 182 7.86 2.49 3.44
N LEU A 183 8.26 1.84 2.34
CA LEU A 183 9.38 2.31 1.53
C LEU A 183 9.00 2.35 0.06
N ASP A 184 9.41 3.41 -0.62
CA ASP A 184 9.22 3.59 -2.06
C ASP A 184 10.29 2.82 -2.83
N THR A 185 9.92 1.74 -3.51
CA THR A 185 10.85 0.97 -4.35
C THR A 185 11.07 1.58 -5.73
N HIS A 186 10.49 2.76 -5.98
CA HIS A 186 10.51 3.46 -7.27
C HIS A 186 9.77 2.65 -8.36
N GLY A 187 10.21 2.82 -9.62
CA GLY A 187 9.61 2.14 -10.77
C GLY A 187 10.68 1.58 -11.70
N LEU A 188 10.95 2.30 -12.79
CA LEU A 188 12.01 1.94 -13.73
C LEU A 188 13.36 2.55 -13.30
N PRO A 189 14.48 1.83 -13.52
CA PRO A 189 15.79 2.30 -13.12
C PRO A 189 16.25 3.52 -13.95
N PRO A 190 17.13 4.38 -13.42
CA PRO A 190 17.58 5.60 -14.11
C PRO A 190 18.32 5.34 -15.43
N ASP A 191 18.94 4.17 -15.58
CA ASP A 191 19.62 3.72 -16.80
C ASP A 191 19.18 2.30 -17.17
N GLU A 192 18.05 2.21 -17.86
CA GLU A 192 17.46 0.95 -18.35
C GLU A 192 18.39 0.16 -19.31
N LYS A 193 19.37 0.84 -19.94
CA LYS A 193 20.33 0.16 -20.83
C LYS A 193 21.34 -0.64 -20.00
N LYS A 194 21.73 -0.09 -18.86
CA LYS A 194 22.68 -0.71 -17.93
C LYS A 194 22.00 -1.69 -16.99
N TYR A 195 20.81 -1.35 -16.51
CA TYR A 195 20.05 -2.14 -15.55
C TYR A 195 18.70 -2.51 -16.16
N LYS A 196 18.55 -3.78 -16.54
CA LYS A 196 17.28 -4.30 -17.04
C LYS A 196 16.40 -4.74 -15.88
N GLY A 197 15.12 -4.39 -15.92
CA GLY A 197 14.13 -4.73 -14.89
C GLY A 197 13.69 -3.49 -14.14
N TYR A 198 13.20 -3.69 -12.91
CA TYR A 198 12.78 -2.62 -12.02
C TYR A 198 13.92 -2.05 -11.20
N ASP A 199 13.65 -0.88 -10.62
CA ASP A 199 14.56 -0.17 -9.73
C ASP A 199 14.59 -0.80 -8.32
N TRP A 200 15.39 -0.23 -7.43
CA TRP A 200 15.65 -0.76 -6.09
C TRP A 200 15.60 0.35 -5.02
N LEU A 201 15.75 -0.06 -3.76
CA LEU A 201 15.90 0.86 -2.63
C LEU A 201 17.32 1.44 -2.59
N GLU A 202 17.40 2.77 -2.55
CA GLU A 202 18.66 3.51 -2.52
C GLU A 202 19.32 3.49 -1.12
N PRO A 203 20.65 3.67 -1.03
CA PRO A 203 21.37 3.62 0.24
C PRO A 203 20.85 4.58 1.33
N SER A 204 20.30 5.72 0.94
CA SER A 204 19.69 6.70 1.85
C SER A 204 18.40 6.18 2.49
N GLN A 205 17.57 5.44 1.74
CA GLN A 205 16.35 4.82 2.23
C GLN A 205 16.68 3.71 3.21
N ILE A 206 17.67 2.88 2.89
CA ILE A 206 18.17 1.83 3.79
C ILE A 206 18.73 2.45 5.09
N SER A 207 19.58 3.48 4.96
CA SER A 207 20.15 4.20 6.11
C SER A 207 19.07 4.85 6.97
N TRP A 208 18.05 5.46 6.35
CA TRP A 208 16.90 6.03 7.05
C TRP A 208 16.12 4.96 7.80
N PHE A 209 15.80 3.83 7.16
CA PHE A 209 15.11 2.71 7.76
C PHE A 209 15.88 2.18 8.99
N THR A 210 17.16 1.82 8.80
CA THR A 210 18.02 1.30 9.88
C THR A 210 18.12 2.29 11.04
N SER A 211 18.36 3.58 10.74
CA SER A 211 18.45 4.62 11.78
C SER A 211 17.14 4.81 12.53
N THR A 212 16.00 4.72 11.82
CA THR A 212 14.67 4.85 12.41
C THR A 212 14.36 3.67 13.32
N ALA A 213 14.52 2.45 12.84
CA ALA A 213 14.31 1.23 13.62
C ALA A 213 15.17 1.24 14.89
N GLN A 214 16.47 1.51 14.76
CA GLN A 214 17.39 1.60 15.91
C GLN A 214 17.03 2.71 16.89
N GLY A 215 16.54 3.85 16.40
CA GLY A 215 16.06 4.96 17.22
C GLY A 215 14.85 4.61 18.07
N LEU A 216 13.97 3.75 17.55
CA LEU A 216 12.73 3.35 18.22
C LEU A 216 12.91 2.19 19.22
N ARG A 217 13.95 1.35 19.05
CA ARG A 217 14.24 0.16 19.91
C ARG A 217 14.09 0.41 21.41
N LYS A 218 14.59 1.55 21.92
CA LYS A 218 14.52 1.87 23.37
C LYS A 218 13.09 2.11 23.85
N GLN A 219 12.21 2.65 23.01
CA GLN A 219 10.80 2.86 23.37
C GLN A 219 10.01 1.57 23.22
N HIS A 220 10.27 0.81 22.14
CA HIS A 220 9.66 -0.50 21.91
C HIS A 220 9.98 -1.48 23.04
N ALA A 221 11.21 -1.48 23.56
CA ALA A 221 11.63 -2.32 24.70
C ALA A 221 10.91 -1.99 26.03
N LYS A 222 10.24 -0.83 26.15
CA LYS A 222 9.41 -0.50 27.32
C LYS A 222 8.01 -1.09 27.23
N TYR A 223 7.60 -1.57 26.06
CA TYR A 223 6.35 -2.27 25.92
C TYR A 223 6.45 -3.62 26.63
N SER A 224 5.47 -3.94 27.47
CA SER A 224 5.49 -5.15 28.31
C SER A 224 5.20 -6.44 27.54
N HIS A 225 4.83 -6.33 26.27
CA HIS A 225 4.58 -7.45 25.38
C HIS A 225 5.54 -7.42 24.19
N PHE A 226 5.49 -8.45 23.37
CA PHE A 226 6.25 -8.48 22.13
C PHE A 226 5.83 -7.33 21.21
N HIS A 227 6.77 -6.47 20.84
CA HIS A 227 6.59 -5.46 19.80
C HIS A 227 6.84 -6.11 18.44
N LEU A 228 5.96 -5.85 17.48
CA LEU A 228 6.10 -6.36 16.11
C LEU A 228 6.61 -5.25 15.19
N ASP A 229 7.51 -5.59 14.28
CA ASP A 229 7.95 -4.71 13.21
C ASP A 229 7.61 -5.38 11.86
N MET A 230 7.13 -4.59 10.89
CA MET A 230 6.78 -5.07 9.55
C MET A 230 7.17 -4.03 8.51
N ALA A 231 7.51 -4.45 7.31
CA ALA A 231 7.77 -3.55 6.18
C ALA A 231 6.86 -3.87 5.00
N PHE A 232 6.36 -2.83 4.32
CA PHE A 232 5.67 -2.92 3.04
C PHE A 232 6.49 -2.22 1.96
N ILE A 233 6.71 -2.95 0.89
CA ILE A 233 7.38 -2.55 -0.34
C ILE A 233 6.56 -3.07 -1.52
N HIS A 234 6.62 -2.40 -2.67
CA HIS A 234 5.88 -2.82 -3.86
C HIS A 234 6.71 -3.79 -4.71
N ILE A 235 7.87 -3.35 -5.20
CA ILE A 235 8.76 -4.23 -5.97
C ILE A 235 9.44 -5.21 -4.99
N PRO A 236 9.38 -6.53 -5.23
CA PRO A 236 9.98 -7.52 -4.34
C PRO A 236 11.51 -7.45 -4.37
N LEU A 237 12.13 -7.88 -3.27
CA LEU A 237 13.59 -7.96 -3.16
C LEU A 237 14.18 -9.08 -4.03
N PRO A 238 15.43 -8.95 -4.51
CA PRO A 238 16.11 -9.97 -5.32
C PRO A 238 16.12 -11.37 -4.69
N GLU A 239 16.21 -11.45 -3.37
CA GLU A 239 16.22 -12.70 -2.60
C GLU A 239 14.94 -13.52 -2.83
N TYR A 240 13.81 -12.88 -3.14
CA TYR A 240 12.56 -13.58 -3.46
C TYR A 240 12.51 -14.13 -4.89
N ALA A 241 13.48 -13.79 -5.74
CA ALA A 241 13.63 -14.33 -7.09
C ALA A 241 14.70 -15.44 -7.17
N GLU A 242 15.28 -15.86 -6.03
CA GLU A 242 16.30 -16.90 -5.99
C GLU A 242 15.74 -18.29 -6.35
N GLU A 243 16.58 -19.09 -7.00
CA GLU A 243 16.26 -20.49 -7.30
C GLU A 243 16.24 -21.34 -6.03
N GLY A 244 15.25 -22.22 -5.88
CA GLY A 244 15.17 -23.16 -4.76
C GLY A 244 14.33 -22.68 -3.57
N LEU A 245 13.69 -21.51 -3.67
CA LEU A 245 12.67 -21.09 -2.69
C LEU A 245 11.49 -22.06 -2.66
N VAL A 246 10.95 -22.28 -1.47
CA VAL A 246 9.80 -23.16 -1.25
C VAL A 246 8.52 -22.33 -1.17
N VAL A 247 7.57 -22.62 -2.06
CA VAL A 247 6.22 -22.04 -2.00
C VAL A 247 5.50 -22.60 -0.77
N LYS A 248 5.22 -21.75 0.22
CA LYS A 248 4.56 -22.11 1.50
C LYS A 248 3.07 -21.77 1.51
N GLY A 249 2.41 -21.83 0.36
CA GLY A 249 0.98 -21.56 0.21
C GLY A 249 0.69 -20.93 -1.15
N GLY A 250 -0.54 -21.10 -1.64
CA GLY A 250 -0.95 -20.60 -2.96
C GLY A 250 -0.35 -21.41 -4.13
N GLU A 251 -0.47 -20.84 -5.34
CA GLU A 251 0.06 -21.41 -6.57
C GLU A 251 1.02 -20.41 -7.20
N TRP A 252 2.24 -20.85 -7.52
CA TRP A 252 3.21 -20.04 -8.23
C TRP A 252 2.89 -20.07 -9.73
N ARG A 253 2.24 -19.01 -10.22
CA ARG A 253 1.75 -18.92 -11.60
C ARG A 253 2.58 -17.99 -12.49
N GLU A 254 3.35 -17.08 -11.88
CA GLU A 254 4.12 -16.05 -12.58
C GLU A 254 5.49 -15.86 -11.92
N GLY A 255 6.49 -15.48 -12.72
CA GLY A 255 7.84 -15.23 -12.22
C GLY A 255 7.92 -13.99 -11.33
N VAL A 256 8.85 -13.99 -10.38
CA VAL A 256 9.08 -12.83 -9.51
C VAL A 256 9.86 -11.77 -10.27
N THR A 257 9.29 -10.57 -10.42
CA THR A 257 9.90 -9.43 -11.10
C THR A 257 10.68 -8.55 -10.12
N ALA A 258 11.75 -9.11 -9.54
CA ALA A 258 12.66 -8.37 -8.66
C ALA A 258 13.73 -7.59 -9.46
N PRO A 259 14.35 -6.55 -8.88
CA PRO A 259 15.47 -5.86 -9.51
C PRO A 259 16.66 -6.80 -9.67
N LYS A 260 17.49 -6.55 -10.68
CA LYS A 260 18.76 -7.31 -10.86
C LYS A 260 19.88 -6.84 -9.95
N PHE A 261 19.82 -5.58 -9.53
CA PHE A 261 20.76 -5.03 -8.57
C PHE A 261 20.26 -5.36 -7.17
N ASN A 262 21.15 -5.92 -6.35
CA ASN A 262 20.87 -6.16 -4.94
C ASN A 262 21.38 -4.99 -4.11
N SER A 263 20.46 -4.24 -3.50
CA SER A 263 20.77 -3.13 -2.61
C SER A 263 21.09 -3.57 -1.17
N HIS A 264 21.00 -4.87 -0.88
CA HIS A 264 21.18 -5.48 0.44
C HIS A 264 20.14 -5.03 1.48
N PHE A 265 18.92 -4.67 1.03
CA PHE A 265 17.85 -4.32 1.96
C PHE A 265 17.33 -5.53 2.74
N TYR A 266 17.41 -6.74 2.19
CA TYR A 266 17.09 -7.96 2.93
C TYR A 266 17.93 -8.10 4.20
N ASP A 267 19.24 -7.83 4.08
CA ASP A 267 20.18 -7.85 5.21
C ASP A 267 19.77 -6.83 6.28
N ALA A 268 19.39 -5.62 5.87
CA ALA A 268 18.91 -4.59 6.80
C ALA A 268 17.62 -4.99 7.52
N LEU A 269 16.67 -5.63 6.83
CA LEU A 269 15.45 -6.15 7.46
C LEU A 269 15.76 -7.27 8.47
N ALA A 270 16.71 -8.15 8.17
CA ALA A 270 17.14 -9.22 9.06
C ALA A 270 17.88 -8.67 10.30
N ASP A 271 18.79 -7.71 10.11
CA ASP A 271 19.54 -7.06 11.20
C ASP A 271 18.62 -6.28 12.17
N GLU A 272 17.49 -5.78 11.68
CA GLU A 272 16.47 -5.10 12.46
C GLU A 272 15.35 -6.03 12.96
N GLY A 273 15.45 -7.35 12.69
CA GLY A 273 14.53 -8.36 13.24
C GLY A 273 13.13 -8.37 12.61
N ILE A 274 12.98 -7.81 11.41
CA ILE A 274 11.73 -7.83 10.64
C ILE A 274 11.58 -9.16 9.88
N LEU A 275 12.70 -9.71 9.40
CA LEU A 275 12.76 -11.04 8.80
C LEU A 275 13.31 -12.03 9.82
N GLY A 276 12.68 -13.21 9.90
CA GLY A 276 13.05 -14.29 10.83
C GLY A 276 12.90 -15.67 10.22
#